data_AF-A0A1J4JAJ3-F1
#
_entry.id   AF-A0A1J4JAJ3-F1
#
_cell.length_a   1.000
_cell.length_b   1.000
_cell.length_c   1.000
_cell.angle_alpha   90.00
_cell.angle_beta   90.00
_cell.angle_gamma   90.00
#
_symmetry.space_group_name_H-M   'P 1'
#
loop_
_entity.id
_entity.type
_entity.pdbx_description
1 polymer ?
#
loop_
_entity_poly.entity_id
_entity_poly.type
_entity_poly.pdbx_seq_one_letter_code
_entity_poly.pdbx_strand_id
1 'polypeptide(L)'
;MVENVTWEIQKDLCNQIVDELLQYPIAQVYRVPFSCRYPSNNNPDNYPPQKQSLDVIKERSNDGTYASAKDWHRDMKLFFMAILHKSTKDPLLRLIAREFNRKYEKKMKRFELFQEKKWTEKCNILRKKIDELILNSPETIKPHFPLTMTMKPEEMKIASYDLEFIIRCSRKISKPSDILALSNILEEDCPNISTCGTDVQIDLRALKKQTIFVLLDFFKKRFPEEEIRPKIMFPIPIQ
;
A
#
# COMPACT_ATOMS: atom_id res chain seq x y z
N MET A 1 -9.78 -3.35 15.04
CA MET A 1 -11.05 -4.03 14.73
C MET A 1 -11.63 -3.34 13.53
N VAL A 2 -11.49 -3.92 12.34
CA VAL A 2 -12.03 -3.32 11.11
C VAL A 2 -13.43 -3.86 10.94
N GLU A 3 -14.41 -2.96 10.96
CA GLU A 3 -15.80 -3.29 10.68
C GLU A 3 -15.86 -4.01 9.33
N ASN A 4 -16.51 -5.18 9.31
CA ASN A 4 -16.79 -5.87 8.07
C ASN A 4 -17.53 -4.90 7.14
N VAL A 5 -16.89 -4.49 6.04
CA VAL A 5 -17.49 -3.61 5.05
C VAL A 5 -18.83 -4.23 4.64
N THR A 6 -19.92 -3.53 4.97
CA THR A 6 -21.27 -4.02 4.74
C THR A 6 -21.57 -4.02 3.23
N TRP A 7 -22.47 -4.91 2.82
CA TRP A 7 -22.91 -5.00 1.42
C TRP A 7 -23.38 -3.63 0.89
N GLU A 8 -24.06 -2.82 1.69
CA GLU A 8 -24.54 -1.50 1.27
C GLU A 8 -23.42 -0.58 0.75
N ILE A 9 -22.26 -0.55 1.42
CA ILE A 9 -21.10 0.24 0.97
C ILE A 9 -20.55 -0.32 -0.35
N GLN A 10 -20.55 -1.65 -0.50
CA GLN A 10 -20.06 -2.31 -1.71
C GLN A 10 -21.04 -2.22 -2.88
N LYS A 11 -22.35 -2.15 -2.60
CA LYS A 11 -23.44 -2.07 -3.57
C LYS A 11 -23.33 -0.79 -4.40
N ASP A 12 -23.06 0.34 -3.77
CA ASP A 12 -22.85 1.61 -4.48
C ASP A 12 -21.67 1.53 -5.45
N LEU A 13 -20.57 0.91 -5.04
CA LEU A 13 -19.42 0.69 -5.92
C LEU A 13 -19.75 -0.29 -7.06
N CYS A 14 -20.45 -1.39 -6.77
CA CYS A 14 -20.92 -2.34 -7.79
C CYS A 14 -21.77 -1.62 -8.84
N ASN A 15 -22.73 -0.81 -8.41
CA ASN A 15 -23.63 -0.05 -9.27
C ASN A 15 -22.86 0.96 -10.13
N GLN A 16 -21.93 1.72 -9.53
CA GLN A 16 -21.05 2.62 -10.27
C GLN A 16 -20.23 1.89 -11.33
N ILE A 17 -19.72 0.69 -11.02
CA ILE A 17 -18.96 -0.11 -11.99
C ILE A 17 -19.86 -0.53 -13.16
N VAL A 18 -21.08 -1.00 -12.90
CA VAL A 18 -22.02 -1.38 -13.96
C VAL A 18 -22.39 -0.17 -14.81
N ASP A 19 -22.67 0.97 -14.18
CA ASP A 19 -23.00 2.23 -14.88
C ASP A 19 -21.87 2.67 -15.81
N GLU A 20 -20.63 2.70 -15.30
CA GLU A 20 -19.48 3.02 -16.13
C GLU A 20 -19.24 2.00 -17.25
N LEU A 21 -19.62 0.73 -17.08
CA LEU A 21 -19.54 -0.27 -18.14
C LEU A 21 -20.60 -0.04 -19.22
N LEU A 22 -21.83 0.31 -18.82
CA LEU A 22 -22.94 0.60 -19.74
C LEU A 22 -22.67 1.83 -20.62
N GLN A 23 -21.84 2.77 -20.17
CA GLN A 23 -21.42 3.94 -20.96
C GLN A 23 -20.53 3.57 -22.17
N TYR A 24 -19.88 2.39 -22.18
CA TYR A 24 -19.05 2.03 -23.33
C TYR A 24 -19.92 1.60 -24.53
N PRO A 25 -19.63 2.04 -25.76
CA PRO A 25 -20.35 1.60 -26.95
C PRO A 25 -20.38 0.07 -27.13
N ILE A 26 -19.30 -0.61 -26.73
CA ILE A 26 -19.19 -2.08 -26.76
C ILE A 26 -20.22 -2.79 -25.88
N ALA A 27 -20.76 -2.12 -24.86
CA ALA A 27 -21.82 -2.68 -24.01
C ALA A 27 -23.14 -2.86 -24.76
N GLN A 28 -23.40 -2.04 -25.80
CA GLN A 28 -24.65 -2.11 -26.57
C GLN A 28 -24.82 -3.47 -27.26
N VAL A 29 -23.71 -4.11 -27.65
CA VAL A 29 -23.70 -5.46 -28.25
C VAL A 29 -24.28 -6.52 -27.29
N TYR A 30 -24.17 -6.30 -25.98
CA TYR A 30 -24.56 -7.24 -24.93
C TYR A 30 -25.70 -6.73 -24.04
N ARG A 31 -26.45 -5.74 -24.52
CA ARG A 31 -27.54 -5.12 -23.76
C ARG A 31 -28.73 -6.07 -23.58
N VAL A 32 -29.07 -6.83 -24.62
CA VAL A 32 -30.17 -7.79 -24.59
C VAL A 32 -29.79 -8.99 -23.72
N PRO A 33 -30.61 -9.36 -22.71
CA PRO A 33 -30.34 -10.52 -21.87
C PRO A 33 -30.23 -11.83 -22.67
N PHE A 34 -29.20 -12.62 -22.39
CA PHE A 34 -29.00 -13.91 -23.03
C PHE A 34 -28.66 -15.01 -22.03
N SER A 35 -28.93 -16.27 -22.41
CA SER A 35 -28.63 -17.42 -21.56
C SER A 35 -27.13 -17.55 -21.33
N CYS A 36 -26.73 -17.46 -20.07
CA CYS A 36 -25.37 -17.62 -19.56
C CYS A 36 -25.31 -18.90 -18.73
N ARG A 37 -24.25 -19.68 -18.94
CA ARG A 37 -23.94 -20.88 -18.18
C ARG A 37 -22.45 -21.04 -18.08
N TYR A 38 -21.97 -21.56 -16.96
CA TYR A 38 -20.60 -22.05 -16.89
C TYR A 38 -20.44 -23.29 -17.78
N PRO A 39 -19.25 -23.52 -18.36
CA PRO A 39 -18.97 -24.80 -18.99
C PRO A 39 -18.95 -25.91 -17.93
N SER A 40 -19.39 -27.12 -18.29
CA SER A 40 -19.61 -28.21 -17.34
C SER A 40 -18.37 -28.60 -16.52
N ASN A 41 -17.16 -28.34 -17.06
CA ASN A 41 -15.88 -28.62 -16.40
C ASN A 41 -15.37 -27.48 -15.50
N ASN A 42 -16.07 -26.34 -15.44
CA ASN A 42 -15.63 -25.15 -14.70
C ASN A 42 -16.81 -24.40 -14.07
N ASN A 43 -17.83 -25.15 -13.63
CA ASN A 43 -18.99 -24.60 -12.94
C ASN A 43 -18.74 -24.61 -11.42
N PRO A 44 -18.38 -23.46 -10.80
CA PRO A 44 -18.24 -23.41 -9.36
C PRO A 44 -19.60 -23.70 -8.71
N ASP A 45 -19.63 -24.62 -7.76
CA ASP A 45 -20.80 -24.89 -6.90
C ASP A 45 -22.10 -25.26 -7.63
N ASN A 46 -22.03 -25.83 -8.84
CA ASN A 46 -23.19 -26.12 -9.68
C ASN A 46 -24.09 -24.89 -9.94
N TYR A 47 -23.46 -23.72 -10.15
CA TYR A 47 -24.18 -22.48 -10.39
C TYR A 47 -25.17 -22.59 -11.57
N PRO A 48 -26.45 -22.21 -11.38
CA PRO A 48 -27.50 -22.49 -12.35
C PRO A 48 -27.38 -21.62 -13.62
N PRO A 49 -27.76 -22.14 -14.80
CA PRO A 49 -27.91 -21.33 -16.00
C PRO A 49 -28.98 -20.25 -15.80
N GLN A 50 -28.72 -19.05 -16.29
CA GLN A 50 -29.65 -17.93 -16.17
C GLN A 50 -29.47 -16.91 -17.30
N LYS A 51 -30.52 -16.14 -17.58
CA LYS A 51 -30.44 -15.02 -18.53
C LYS A 51 -29.80 -13.83 -17.83
N GLN A 52 -28.76 -13.27 -18.43
CA GLN A 52 -28.03 -12.13 -17.88
C GLN A 52 -27.76 -11.06 -18.92
N SER A 53 -27.80 -9.81 -18.47
CA SER A 53 -27.18 -8.64 -19.10
C SER A 53 -26.69 -7.72 -17.99
N LEU A 54 -25.94 -6.66 -18.34
CA LEU A 54 -25.54 -5.65 -17.36
C LEU A 54 -26.76 -4.93 -16.75
N ASP A 55 -27.82 -4.70 -17.53
CA ASP A 55 -29.06 -4.10 -17.02
C ASP A 55 -29.72 -5.01 -15.96
N VAL A 56 -29.80 -6.32 -16.22
CA VAL A 56 -30.35 -7.31 -15.25
C VAL A 56 -29.51 -7.37 -13.97
N ILE A 57 -28.18 -7.35 -14.09
CA ILE A 57 -27.29 -7.35 -12.93
C ILE A 57 -27.46 -6.06 -12.11
N LYS A 58 -27.65 -4.92 -12.78
CA LYS A 58 -27.91 -3.63 -12.12
C LYS A 58 -29.24 -3.64 -11.37
N GLU A 59 -30.30 -4.13 -12.00
CA GLU A 59 -31.64 -4.27 -11.41
C GLU A 59 -31.59 -5.13 -10.14
N ARG A 60 -31.00 -6.33 -10.22
CA ARG A 60 -30.82 -7.23 -9.07
C ARG A 60 -30.03 -6.61 -7.93
N SER A 61 -29.03 -5.80 -8.24
CA SER A 61 -28.25 -5.06 -7.26
C SER A 61 -29.14 -4.07 -6.50
N ASN A 62 -29.96 -3.32 -7.23
CA ASN A 62 -30.89 -2.35 -6.65
C ASN A 62 -31.97 -3.02 -5.80
N ASP A 63 -32.53 -4.13 -6.27
CA ASP A 63 -33.59 -4.89 -5.61
C ASP A 63 -33.11 -5.67 -4.37
N GLY A 64 -31.81 -5.63 -4.06
CA GLY A 64 -31.25 -6.33 -2.91
C GLY A 64 -31.16 -7.84 -3.09
N THR A 65 -31.14 -8.33 -4.34
CA THR A 65 -31.03 -9.76 -4.65
C THR A 65 -29.69 -10.35 -4.20
N TYR A 66 -28.62 -9.54 -4.19
CA TYR A 66 -27.30 -9.99 -3.75
C TYR A 66 -27.14 -9.79 -2.25
N ALA A 67 -26.75 -10.86 -1.54
CA ALA A 67 -26.41 -10.80 -0.12
C ALA A 67 -24.98 -10.25 0.10
N SER A 68 -24.12 -10.31 -0.92
CA SER A 68 -22.73 -9.88 -0.84
C SER A 68 -22.16 -9.47 -2.20
N ALA A 69 -21.06 -8.70 -2.19
CA ALA A 69 -20.32 -8.40 -3.42
C ALA A 69 -19.71 -9.63 -4.10
N LYS A 70 -19.52 -10.73 -3.36
CA LYS A 70 -19.08 -12.01 -3.95
C LYS A 70 -20.16 -12.59 -4.86
N ASP A 71 -21.43 -12.45 -4.51
CA ASP A 71 -22.55 -12.99 -5.30
C ASP A 71 -22.75 -12.14 -6.56
N TRP A 72 -22.70 -10.82 -6.42
CA TRP A 72 -22.64 -9.91 -7.57
C TRP A 72 -21.46 -10.22 -8.50
N HIS A 73 -20.27 -10.46 -7.94
CA HIS A 73 -19.07 -10.79 -8.71
C HIS A 73 -19.21 -12.12 -9.47
N ARG A 74 -19.88 -13.12 -8.89
CA ARG A 74 -20.20 -14.38 -9.56
C ARG A 74 -21.07 -14.14 -10.79
N ASP A 75 -22.12 -13.34 -10.68
CA ASP A 75 -22.99 -12.97 -11.80
C ASP A 75 -22.23 -12.24 -12.91
N MET A 76 -21.38 -11.28 -12.55
CA MET A 76 -20.52 -10.58 -13.50
C MET A 76 -19.54 -11.53 -14.21
N LYS A 77 -18.90 -12.46 -13.47
CA LYS A 77 -18.00 -13.45 -14.05
C LYS A 77 -18.75 -14.41 -14.98
N LEU A 78 -19.94 -14.87 -14.61
CA LEU A 78 -20.79 -15.69 -15.46
C LEU A 78 -21.11 -14.97 -16.77
N PHE A 79 -21.51 -13.69 -16.69
CA PHE A 79 -21.79 -12.86 -17.87
C PHE A 79 -20.56 -12.75 -18.78
N PHE A 80 -19.40 -12.37 -18.24
CA PHE A 80 -18.17 -12.20 -19.03
C PHE A 80 -17.65 -13.51 -19.62
N MET A 81 -17.75 -14.62 -18.89
CA MET A 81 -17.42 -15.95 -19.41
C MET A 81 -18.34 -16.36 -20.56
N ALA A 82 -19.64 -16.09 -20.42
CA ALA A 82 -20.62 -16.43 -21.44
C ALA A 82 -20.42 -15.63 -22.74
N ILE A 83 -20.12 -14.32 -22.67
CA ILE A 83 -19.80 -13.55 -23.89
C ILE A 83 -18.52 -14.04 -24.55
N LEU A 84 -17.46 -14.31 -23.78
CA LEU A 84 -16.19 -14.78 -24.33
C LEU A 84 -16.34 -16.13 -25.03
N HIS A 85 -17.12 -17.04 -24.44
CA HIS A 85 -17.40 -18.34 -25.02
C HIS A 85 -18.25 -18.24 -26.30
N LYS A 86 -19.32 -17.42 -26.30
CA LYS A 86 -20.17 -17.24 -27.49
C LYS A 86 -19.44 -16.57 -28.64
N SER A 87 -18.56 -15.62 -28.34
CA SER A 87 -17.74 -14.92 -29.31
C SER A 87 -16.60 -15.77 -29.92
N THR A 88 -16.49 -17.06 -29.59
CA THR A 88 -15.44 -17.92 -30.18
C THR A 88 -15.59 -18.09 -31.69
N LYS A 89 -16.79 -18.00 -32.25
CA LYS A 89 -17.01 -18.20 -33.69
C LYS A 89 -16.65 -16.98 -34.55
N ASP A 90 -16.68 -15.79 -33.97
CA ASP A 90 -16.46 -14.52 -34.68
C ASP A 90 -15.23 -13.79 -34.08
N PRO A 91 -14.14 -13.61 -34.86
CA PRO A 91 -12.94 -12.92 -34.40
C PRO A 91 -13.19 -11.50 -33.88
N LEU A 92 -14.12 -10.75 -34.49
CA LEU A 92 -14.42 -9.37 -34.13
C LEU A 92 -15.18 -9.33 -32.81
N LEU A 93 -16.23 -10.15 -32.65
CA LEU A 93 -16.94 -10.28 -31.38
C LEU A 93 -16.04 -10.79 -30.25
N ARG A 94 -15.02 -11.60 -30.57
CA ARG A 94 -14.03 -12.07 -29.61
C ARG A 94 -13.16 -10.93 -29.11
N LEU A 95 -12.71 -10.06 -30.01
CA LEU A 95 -11.93 -8.88 -29.66
C LEU A 95 -12.74 -7.93 -28.80
N ILE A 96 -14.00 -7.67 -29.16
CA ILE A 96 -14.94 -6.84 -28.39
C ILE A 96 -15.13 -7.40 -26.97
N ALA A 97 -15.45 -8.69 -26.86
CA ALA A 97 -15.65 -9.35 -25.56
C ALA A 97 -14.40 -9.28 -24.66
N ARG A 98 -13.21 -9.48 -25.24
CA ARG A 98 -11.93 -9.37 -24.52
C ARG A 98 -11.66 -7.96 -24.03
N GLU A 99 -11.85 -6.96 -24.90
CA GLU A 99 -11.66 -5.57 -24.51
C GLU A 99 -12.66 -5.18 -23.42
N PHE A 100 -13.91 -5.62 -23.53
CA PHE A 100 -14.93 -5.33 -22.54
C PHE A 100 -14.59 -5.95 -21.18
N ASN A 101 -14.16 -7.21 -21.16
CA ASN A 101 -13.69 -7.86 -19.95
C ASN A 101 -12.47 -7.14 -19.36
N ARG A 102 -11.53 -6.67 -20.18
CA ARG A 102 -10.37 -5.88 -19.73
C ARG A 102 -10.81 -4.58 -19.03
N LYS A 103 -11.82 -3.89 -19.55
CA LYS A 103 -12.39 -2.69 -18.88
C LYS A 103 -12.98 -3.04 -17.52
N TYR A 104 -13.72 -4.14 -17.43
CA TYR A 104 -14.26 -4.64 -16.16
C TYR A 104 -13.17 -4.98 -15.14
N GLU A 105 -12.17 -5.78 -15.51
CA GLU A 105 -11.06 -6.14 -14.61
C GLU A 105 -10.30 -4.89 -14.11
N LYS A 106 -10.14 -3.86 -14.95
CA LYS A 106 -9.54 -2.59 -14.53
C LYS A 106 -10.38 -1.90 -13.45
N LYS A 107 -11.71 -1.91 -13.57
CA LYS A 107 -12.61 -1.33 -12.57
C LYS A 107 -12.64 -2.15 -11.28
N MET A 108 -12.57 -3.48 -11.38
CA MET A 108 -12.51 -4.38 -10.23
C MET A 108 -11.31 -4.12 -9.31
N LYS A 109 -10.21 -3.55 -9.83
CA LYS A 109 -9.08 -3.11 -8.98
C LYS A 109 -9.47 -2.11 -7.89
N ARG A 110 -10.61 -1.41 -8.02
CA ARG A 110 -11.13 -0.54 -6.96
C ARG A 110 -11.49 -1.34 -5.70
N PHE A 111 -11.98 -2.58 -5.82
CA PHE A 111 -12.25 -3.45 -4.66
C PHE A 111 -10.99 -3.84 -3.89
N GLU A 112 -9.82 -3.86 -4.54
CA GLU A 112 -8.54 -4.12 -3.86
C GLU A 112 -8.19 -2.99 -2.88
N LEU A 113 -8.67 -1.77 -3.13
CA LEU A 113 -8.45 -0.63 -2.24
C LEU A 113 -9.33 -0.70 -0.98
N PHE A 114 -10.45 -1.40 -1.01
CA PHE A 114 -11.29 -1.62 0.17
C PHE A 114 -10.78 -2.74 1.08
N GLN A 115 -9.79 -3.51 0.62
CA GLN A 115 -9.17 -4.56 1.42
C GLN A 115 -7.87 -4.01 2.00
N GLU A 116 -7.90 -3.56 3.25
CA GLU A 116 -6.75 -2.97 3.94
C GLU A 116 -5.49 -3.80 3.75
N LYS A 117 -5.56 -5.12 3.95
CA LYS A 117 -4.41 -6.01 3.74
C LYS A 117 -3.81 -5.90 2.34
N LYS A 118 -4.66 -5.91 1.30
CA LYS A 118 -4.20 -5.79 -0.10
C LYS A 118 -3.69 -4.39 -0.39
N TRP A 119 -4.31 -3.35 0.17
CA TRP A 119 -3.81 -1.99 0.06
C TRP A 119 -2.42 -1.89 0.68
N THR A 120 -2.25 -2.28 1.94
CA THR A 120 -0.96 -2.27 2.65
C THR A 120 0.11 -3.04 1.89
N GLU A 121 -0.20 -4.22 1.36
CA GLU A 121 0.71 -4.99 0.52
C GLU A 121 1.11 -4.21 -0.74
N LYS A 122 0.16 -3.58 -1.42
CA LYS A 122 0.42 -2.78 -2.63
C LYS A 122 1.23 -1.51 -2.34
N CYS A 123 0.96 -0.84 -1.22
CA CYS A 123 1.77 0.27 -0.73
C CYS A 123 3.20 -0.17 -0.43
N ASN A 124 3.38 -1.33 0.21
CA ASN A 124 4.71 -1.89 0.48
C ASN A 124 5.46 -2.25 -0.80
N ILE A 125 4.79 -2.84 -1.79
CA ILE A 125 5.37 -3.13 -3.11
C ILE A 125 5.81 -1.84 -3.81
N LEU A 126 4.96 -0.81 -3.80
CA LEU A 126 5.29 0.49 -4.40
C LEU A 126 6.43 1.18 -3.67
N ARG A 127 6.44 1.14 -2.33
CA ARG A 127 7.53 1.67 -1.51
C ARG A 127 8.85 1.00 -1.87
N LYS A 128 8.90 -0.33 -1.87
CA LYS A 128 10.09 -1.09 -2.27
C LYS A 128 10.57 -0.72 -3.66
N LYS A 129 9.66 -0.56 -4.62
CA LYS A 129 10.01 -0.15 -5.99
C LYS A 129 10.60 1.26 -6.04
N ILE A 130 10.06 2.19 -5.24
CA ILE A 130 10.61 3.54 -5.11
C ILE A 130 12.01 3.48 -4.47
N ASP A 131 12.15 2.75 -3.38
CA ASP A 131 13.42 2.56 -2.68
C ASP A 131 14.49 1.97 -3.62
N GLU A 132 14.13 0.95 -4.41
CA GLU A 132 14.99 0.35 -5.44
C GLU A 132 15.39 1.35 -6.53
N LEU A 133 14.46 2.19 -6.98
CA LEU A 133 14.75 3.21 -8.00
C LEU A 133 15.67 4.31 -7.46
N ILE A 134 15.52 4.70 -6.19
CA ILE A 134 16.37 5.71 -5.55
C ILE A 134 17.79 5.13 -5.35
N LEU A 135 17.88 3.89 -4.85
CA LEU A 135 19.16 3.23 -4.61
C LEU A 135 19.95 3.01 -5.90
N ASN A 136 19.26 2.62 -6.98
CA ASN A 136 19.83 2.37 -8.30
C ASN A 136 19.74 3.59 -9.24
N SER A 137 19.60 4.79 -8.69
CA SER A 137 19.54 6.01 -9.47
C SER A 137 20.86 6.27 -10.22
N PRO A 138 20.82 6.78 -11.47
CA PRO A 138 22.01 7.20 -12.21
C PRO A 138 22.85 8.22 -11.44
N GLU A 139 24.18 8.17 -11.58
CA GLU A 139 25.11 9.07 -10.88
C GLU A 139 24.83 10.55 -11.12
N THR A 140 24.27 10.91 -12.27
CA THR A 140 23.89 12.29 -12.61
C THR A 140 22.77 12.85 -11.73
N ILE A 141 21.86 12.00 -11.26
CA ILE A 141 20.71 12.43 -10.44
C ILE A 141 20.81 12.01 -8.97
N LYS A 142 21.70 11.06 -8.67
CA LYS A 142 21.95 10.55 -7.31
C LYS A 142 22.19 11.64 -6.25
N PRO A 143 22.93 12.74 -6.53
CA PRO A 143 23.17 13.82 -5.57
C PRO A 143 21.92 14.62 -5.17
N HIS A 144 20.85 14.55 -5.97
CA HIS A 144 19.59 15.25 -5.68
C HIS A 144 18.67 14.46 -4.75
N PHE A 145 18.97 13.19 -4.48
CA PHE A 145 18.23 12.40 -3.50
C PHE A 145 18.79 12.60 -2.09
N PRO A 146 17.95 12.60 -1.05
CA PRO A 146 18.42 12.65 0.33
C PRO A 146 19.42 11.53 0.62
N LEU A 147 20.55 11.87 1.26
CA LEU A 147 21.58 10.90 1.68
C LEU A 147 21.02 9.77 2.55
N THR A 148 19.97 10.08 3.33
CA THR A 148 19.24 9.11 4.16
C THR A 148 18.51 8.03 3.35
N MET A 149 18.24 8.26 2.06
CA MET A 149 17.55 7.31 1.17
C MET A 149 18.50 6.50 0.27
N THR A 150 19.78 6.86 0.20
CA THR A 150 20.73 6.30 -0.77
C THR A 150 21.82 5.42 -0.15
N MET A 151 21.96 5.44 1.18
CA MET A 151 22.97 4.65 1.89
C MET A 151 22.36 3.41 2.52
N LYS A 152 23.00 2.26 2.31
CA LYS A 152 22.67 1.04 3.04
C LYS A 152 23.05 1.23 4.51
N PRO A 153 22.18 0.85 5.47
CA PRO A 153 22.48 0.97 6.90
C PRO A 153 23.78 0.26 7.31
N GLU A 154 24.19 -0.79 6.59
CA GLU A 154 25.42 -1.54 6.88
C GLU A 154 26.70 -0.75 6.59
N GLU A 155 26.68 0.11 5.56
CA GLU A 155 27.85 0.86 5.08
C GLU A 155 28.12 2.12 5.90
N MET A 156 27.15 2.55 6.69
CA MET A 156 27.27 3.75 7.49
C MET A 156 28.18 3.53 8.71
N LYS A 157 29.24 4.33 8.81
CA LYS A 157 30.14 4.39 9.98
C LYS A 157 29.61 5.44 10.94
N ILE A 158 29.28 5.02 12.16
CA ILE A 158 28.91 5.91 13.26
C ILE A 158 30.19 6.17 14.04
N ALA A 159 30.62 7.43 14.11
CA ALA A 159 31.77 7.79 14.91
C ALA A 159 31.38 7.99 16.37
N SER A 160 32.34 7.90 17.29
CA SER A 160 32.10 8.15 18.72
C SER A 160 31.56 9.56 18.99
N TYR A 161 32.01 10.55 18.21
CA TYR A 161 31.54 11.94 18.34
C TYR A 161 30.07 12.12 17.93
N ASP A 162 29.52 11.26 17.06
CA ASP A 162 28.12 11.30 16.68
C ASP A 162 27.23 10.89 17.87
N LEU A 163 27.66 9.87 18.61
CA LEU A 163 26.98 9.44 19.83
C LEU A 163 27.07 10.51 20.92
N GLU A 164 28.23 11.13 21.11
CA GLU A 164 28.39 12.25 22.05
C GLU A 164 27.49 13.44 21.68
N PHE A 165 27.35 13.74 20.38
CA PHE A 165 26.44 14.76 19.88
C PHE A 165 24.99 14.46 20.23
N ILE A 166 24.52 13.21 20.01
CA ILE A 166 23.16 12.78 20.39
C ILE A 166 22.94 12.94 21.90
N ILE A 167 23.89 12.45 22.73
CA ILE A 167 23.80 12.55 24.19
C ILE A 167 23.74 14.01 24.65
N ARG A 168 24.51 14.90 24.00
CA ARG A 168 24.52 16.32 24.34
C ARG A 168 23.21 17.00 23.97
N CYS A 169 22.68 16.71 22.78
CA CYS A 169 21.45 17.32 22.30
C CYS A 169 20.20 16.77 22.98
N SER A 170 20.19 15.50 23.40
CA SER A 170 19.05 14.89 24.10
C SER A 170 18.74 15.61 25.42
N ARG A 171 19.77 16.10 26.12
CA ARG A 171 19.64 16.91 27.35
C ARG A 171 19.01 18.28 27.13
N LYS A 172 18.95 18.76 25.89
CA LYS A 172 18.37 20.07 25.53
C LYS A 172 16.90 19.96 25.12
N ILE A 173 16.37 18.74 24.98
CA ILE A 173 14.98 18.53 24.63
C ILE A 173 14.09 18.85 25.82
N SER A 174 13.15 19.76 25.59
CA SER A 174 12.16 20.19 26.58
C SER A 174 10.74 20.23 26.02
N LYS A 175 10.57 20.22 24.68
CA LYS A 175 9.26 20.31 24.06
C LYS A 175 8.58 18.94 24.01
N PRO A 176 7.29 18.83 24.40
CA PRO A 176 6.53 17.59 24.31
C PRO A 176 6.49 16.99 22.89
N SER A 177 6.45 17.86 21.86
CA SER A 177 6.48 17.43 20.46
C SER A 177 7.78 16.71 20.07
N ASP A 178 8.91 17.16 20.62
CA ASP A 178 10.22 16.57 20.36
C ASP A 178 10.35 15.21 21.05
N ILE A 179 9.77 15.08 22.26
CA ILE A 179 9.70 13.83 23.01
C ILE A 179 8.84 12.79 22.27
N LEU A 180 7.68 13.18 21.76
CA LEU A 180 6.83 12.30 20.95
C LEU A 180 7.54 11.84 19.68
N ALA A 181 8.22 12.75 18.98
CA ALA A 181 8.99 12.39 17.78
C ALA A 181 10.10 11.38 18.10
N LEU A 182 10.82 11.57 19.22
CA LEU A 182 11.81 10.60 19.68
C LEU A 182 11.18 9.25 20.06
N SER A 183 10.05 9.24 20.77
CA SER A 183 9.34 8.01 21.13
C SER A 183 8.98 7.22 19.88
N ASN A 184 8.44 7.89 18.86
CA ASN A 184 8.09 7.25 17.59
C ASN A 184 9.31 6.66 16.88
N ILE A 185 10.44 7.38 16.85
CA ILE A 185 11.70 6.88 16.25
C ILE A 185 12.19 5.61 16.98
N LEU A 186 12.06 5.56 18.30
CA LEU A 186 12.53 4.45 19.13
C LEU A 186 11.58 3.25 19.07
N GLU A 187 10.27 3.48 19.11
CA GLU A 187 9.24 2.43 19.04
C GLU A 187 9.26 1.67 17.72
N GLU A 188 9.60 2.35 16.61
CA GLU A 188 9.68 1.73 15.28
C GLU A 188 10.76 0.62 15.21
N ASP A 189 11.84 0.73 16.00
CA ASP A 189 12.97 -0.19 15.94
C ASP A 189 13.21 -1.02 17.21
N CYS A 190 12.66 -0.61 18.35
CA CYS A 190 12.86 -1.22 19.67
C CYS A 190 11.53 -1.37 20.43
N PRO A 191 10.70 -2.37 20.09
CA PRO A 191 9.36 -2.52 20.65
C PRO A 191 9.33 -2.85 22.16
N ASN A 192 10.48 -3.16 22.76
CA ASN A 192 10.58 -3.50 24.18
C ASN A 192 10.96 -2.32 25.09
N ILE A 193 11.21 -1.13 24.54
CA ILE A 193 11.48 0.05 25.35
C ILE A 193 10.12 0.55 25.86
N SER A 194 9.80 0.25 27.12
CA SER A 194 8.61 0.79 27.77
C SER A 194 8.82 2.28 28.05
N THR A 195 8.28 3.14 27.19
CA THR A 195 8.33 4.61 27.31
C THR A 195 7.34 5.18 28.34
N CYS A 196 6.72 4.32 29.17
CA CYS A 196 5.63 4.68 30.08
C CYS A 196 6.08 5.31 31.43
N GLY A 197 7.35 5.72 31.55
CA GLY A 197 7.93 6.30 32.77
C GLY A 197 8.34 7.77 32.61
N THR A 198 8.51 8.48 33.73
CA THR A 198 9.03 9.86 33.76
C THR A 198 10.49 9.96 33.32
N ASP A 199 11.26 8.88 33.46
CA ASP A 199 12.64 8.76 33.01
C ASP A 199 12.81 7.50 32.15
N VAL A 200 13.27 7.69 30.91
CA VAL A 200 13.59 6.60 29.97
C VAL A 200 15.10 6.60 29.74
N GLN A 201 15.77 5.52 30.16
CA GLN A 201 17.18 5.31 29.87
C GLN A 201 17.32 4.45 28.62
N ILE A 202 18.08 4.95 27.64
CA ILE A 202 18.29 4.29 26.35
C ILE A 202 19.78 4.06 26.18
N ASP A 203 20.18 2.80 26.03
CA ASP A 203 21.54 2.47 25.62
C ASP A 203 21.66 2.65 24.10
N LEU A 204 22.31 3.73 23.68
CA LEU A 204 22.56 4.01 22.26
C LEU A 204 23.39 2.93 21.57
N ARG A 205 24.18 2.13 22.30
CA ARG A 205 24.98 1.04 21.72
C ARG A 205 24.15 -0.19 21.39
N ALA A 206 23.01 -0.36 22.06
CA ALA A 206 22.07 -1.45 21.80
C ALA A 206 21.12 -1.15 20.62
N LEU A 207 21.06 0.10 20.17
CA LEU A 207 20.24 0.50 19.04
C LEU A 207 20.84 0.04 17.71
N LYS A 208 19.97 -0.23 16.73
CA LYS A 208 20.42 -0.48 15.36
C LYS A 208 21.07 0.78 14.80
N LYS A 209 22.06 0.61 13.91
CA LYS A 209 22.74 1.73 13.25
C LYS A 209 21.76 2.69 12.59
N GLN A 210 20.74 2.16 11.91
CA GLN A 210 19.71 2.96 11.24
C GLN A 210 19.00 3.90 12.21
N THR A 211 18.60 3.41 13.38
CA THR A 211 17.94 4.21 14.42
C THR A 211 18.84 5.35 14.88
N ILE A 212 20.13 5.09 15.08
CA ILE A 212 21.11 6.12 15.46
C ILE A 212 21.24 7.19 14.37
N PHE A 213 21.17 6.83 13.09
CA PHE A 213 21.18 7.80 11.99
C PHE A 213 19.92 8.66 11.94
N VAL A 214 18.75 8.08 12.15
CA VAL A 214 17.50 8.83 12.22
C VAL A 214 17.52 9.79 13.40
N LEU A 215 18.05 9.36 14.56
CA LEU A 215 18.28 10.23 15.72
C LEU A 215 19.26 11.37 15.38
N LEU A 216 20.39 11.08 14.72
CA LEU A 216 21.35 12.10 14.30
C LEU A 216 20.70 13.15 13.38
N ASP A 217 19.95 12.72 12.37
CA ASP A 217 19.27 13.63 11.44
C ASP A 217 18.23 14.49 12.16
N PHE A 218 17.46 13.89 13.06
CA PHE A 218 16.51 14.60 13.92
C PHE A 218 17.21 15.70 14.75
N PHE A 219 18.28 15.35 15.46
CA PHE A 219 19.00 16.29 16.31
C PHE A 219 19.71 17.40 15.52
N LYS A 220 20.30 17.08 14.35
CA LYS A 220 20.91 18.08 13.46
C LYS A 220 19.90 19.10 12.95
N LYS A 221 18.71 18.64 12.55
CA LYS A 221 17.62 19.53 12.12
C LYS A 221 17.10 20.39 13.26
N ARG A 222 17.03 19.81 14.47
CA ARG A 222 16.46 20.51 15.63
C ARG A 222 17.41 21.52 16.25
N PHE A 223 18.72 21.25 16.23
CA PHE A 223 19.78 22.08 16.80
C PHE A 223 20.84 22.39 15.74
N PRO A 224 20.53 23.19 14.71
CA PRO A 224 21.46 23.46 13.62
C PRO A 224 22.71 24.25 14.05
N GLU A 225 22.64 24.95 15.19
CA GLU A 225 23.76 25.72 15.75
C GLU A 225 24.74 24.84 16.55
N GLU A 226 24.38 23.59 16.85
CA GLU A 226 25.27 22.68 17.58
C GLU A 226 26.27 22.02 16.66
N GLU A 227 27.56 22.31 16.88
CA GLU A 227 28.63 21.69 16.10
C GLU A 227 28.95 20.28 16.59
N ILE A 228 29.13 19.36 15.63
CA ILE A 228 29.73 18.05 15.89
C ILE A 228 31.23 18.24 16.05
N ARG A 229 31.69 18.35 17.30
CA ARG A 229 33.10 18.54 17.60
C ARG A 229 33.76 17.19 17.91
N PRO A 230 34.83 16.80 17.21
CA PRO A 230 35.65 15.69 17.66
C PRO A 230 36.28 16.09 19.01
N LYS A 231 36.21 15.19 19.99
CA LYS A 231 36.84 15.39 21.29
C LYS A 231 38.33 15.55 21.05
N ILE A 232 38.87 16.75 21.29
CA ILE A 232 40.31 16.96 21.29
C ILE A 232 40.84 16.17 22.48
N MET A 233 41.41 15.00 22.22
CA MET A 233 42.14 14.27 23.25
C MET A 233 43.38 15.10 23.58
N PHE A 234 43.32 15.82 24.70
CA PHE A 234 44.53 16.37 25.28
C PHE A 234 45.44 15.19 25.64
N PRO A 235 46.74 15.23 25.28
CA PRO A 235 47.66 14.16 25.62
C PRO A 235 47.65 13.98 27.14
N ILE A 236 47.45 12.74 27.57
CA ILE A 236 47.55 12.36 28.99
C ILE A 236 49.00 12.66 29.40
N PRO A 237 49.24 13.48 30.45
CA PRO A 237 50.59 13.68 30.96
C PRO A 237 51.15 12.31 31.35
N ILE A 238 52.24 11.91 30.70
CA ILE A 238 52.99 10.72 31.09
C ILE A 238 53.67 11.09 32.41
N GLN A 239 53.18 10.53 33.52
CA GLN A 239 53.85 10.59 34.84
C GLN A 239 54.95 9.53 34.91
#